data_AF-A0A1V0M473-F1
#
_entry.id   AF-A0A1V0M473-F1
#
_cell.length_a   1.000
_cell.length_b   1.000
_cell.length_c   1.000
_cell.angle_alpha   90.00
_cell.angle_beta   90.00
_cell.angle_gamma   90.00
#
_symmetry.space_group_name_H-M   'P 1'
#
loop_
_entity.id
_entity.type
_entity.pdbx_description
1 polymer ?
#
loop_
_entity_poly.entity_id
_entity_poly.type
_entity_poly.pdbx_seq_one_letter_code
_entity_poly.pdbx_strand_id
1 'polypeptide(L)'
;MCLIMEDFLSEEDPQMFMFSWAAQDKDQWIVEHVGLSRTKCEVDLFQTKWFDYRHLHPMDATILFSEAYKREYSRIMGSHGREDFRKAPFKTGLKRCPFIQLSKANITSLWKARQKADELGVEYGYFVMTMLSIAAKREWGELPRPQHLWQDDLLEIFIDKNEKRKRTRLYGSELDYFKKDSYVGDEIQEAHRAFVMAQINNARPDKRHFLIFSAVFSLEYLDQQIFIEQHPVEYKKACMFL
;
A
#
# COMPACT_ATOMS: atom_id res chain seq x y z
N MET A 1 -17.18 -7.85 -5.83
CA MET A 1 -16.55 -8.66 -4.76
C MET A 1 -15.72 -7.70 -3.93
N CYS A 2 -16.09 -7.44 -2.68
CA CYS A 2 -15.28 -6.58 -1.81
C CYS A 2 -14.15 -7.41 -1.22
N LEU A 3 -12.93 -6.92 -1.31
CA LEU A 3 -11.77 -7.55 -0.69
C LEU A 3 -11.89 -7.43 0.82
N ILE A 4 -11.72 -8.55 1.51
CA ILE A 4 -11.82 -8.64 2.97
C ILE A 4 -10.44 -8.95 3.55
N MET A 5 -10.30 -8.70 4.84
CA MET A 5 -9.00 -8.86 5.52
C MET A 5 -8.45 -10.30 5.45
N GLU A 6 -9.33 -11.29 5.28
CA GLU A 6 -9.00 -12.70 5.07
C GLU A 6 -8.16 -12.92 3.80
N ASP A 7 -8.31 -12.07 2.77
CA ASP A 7 -7.53 -12.15 1.53
C ASP A 7 -6.03 -11.82 1.75
N PHE A 8 -5.68 -11.25 2.91
CA PHE A 8 -4.35 -10.73 3.19
C PHE A 8 -3.62 -11.38 4.37
N LEU A 9 -4.31 -12.16 5.20
CA LEU A 9 -3.72 -12.85 6.36
C LEU A 9 -3.76 -14.38 6.18
N SER A 10 -2.75 -15.08 6.69
CA SER A 10 -2.74 -16.55 6.69
C SER A 10 -3.74 -17.12 7.69
N GLU A 11 -4.29 -18.32 7.43
CA GLU A 11 -5.22 -19.00 8.35
C GLU A 11 -4.67 -19.21 9.78
N GLU A 12 -3.34 -19.25 9.95
CA GLU A 12 -2.68 -19.37 11.25
C GLU A 12 -2.34 -18.01 11.91
N ASP A 13 -2.82 -16.88 11.36
CA ASP A 13 -2.50 -15.56 11.90
C ASP A 13 -3.12 -15.38 13.30
N PRO A 14 -2.36 -14.88 14.29
CA PRO A 14 -2.89 -14.65 15.64
C PRO A 14 -4.04 -13.63 15.70
N GLN A 15 -4.36 -12.96 14.58
CA GLN A 15 -5.44 -11.98 14.45
C GLN A 15 -6.74 -12.56 13.91
N MET A 16 -6.79 -13.87 13.58
CA MET A 16 -8.00 -14.54 13.06
C MET A 16 -9.25 -14.31 13.92
N PHE A 17 -9.11 -14.22 15.25
CA PHE A 17 -10.27 -13.98 16.14
C PHE A 17 -10.96 -12.63 15.85
N MET A 18 -10.23 -11.64 15.32
CA MET A 18 -10.77 -10.32 14.99
C MET A 18 -11.69 -10.34 13.77
N PHE A 19 -11.67 -11.39 12.96
CA PHE A 19 -12.61 -11.58 11.84
C PHE A 19 -14.03 -11.83 12.31
N SER A 20 -14.20 -12.32 13.55
CA SER A 20 -15.52 -12.45 14.17
C SER A 20 -16.15 -11.12 14.59
N TRP A 21 -15.39 -10.02 14.58
CA TRP A 21 -15.87 -8.72 15.02
C TRP A 21 -16.65 -8.03 13.90
N ALA A 22 -17.86 -7.56 14.23
CA ALA A 22 -18.62 -6.70 13.36
C ALA A 22 -17.98 -5.30 13.30
N ALA A 23 -18.40 -4.49 12.32
CA ALA A 23 -17.94 -3.10 12.20
C ALA A 23 -18.18 -2.30 13.50
N GLN A 24 -19.32 -2.52 14.17
CA GLN A 24 -19.64 -1.86 15.42
C GLN A 24 -18.66 -2.21 16.56
N ASP A 25 -18.22 -3.48 16.65
CA ASP A 25 -17.25 -3.92 17.65
C ASP A 25 -15.90 -3.23 17.43
N LYS A 26 -15.50 -3.11 16.16
CA LYS A 26 -14.27 -2.42 15.75
C LYS A 26 -14.34 -0.93 16.05
N ASP A 27 -15.47 -0.29 15.76
CA ASP A 27 -15.71 1.12 16.08
C ASP A 27 -15.61 1.37 17.59
N GLN A 28 -16.31 0.56 18.40
CA GLN A 28 -16.26 0.66 19.86
C GLN A 28 -14.82 0.57 20.37
N TRP A 29 -14.05 -0.41 19.88
CA TRP A 29 -12.65 -0.57 20.25
C TRP A 29 -11.81 0.65 19.86
N ILE A 30 -12.00 1.21 18.65
CA ILE A 30 -11.28 2.40 18.19
C ILE A 30 -11.56 3.59 19.11
N VAL A 31 -12.81 3.82 19.51
CA VAL A 31 -13.17 4.91 20.42
C VAL A 31 -12.40 4.79 21.75
N GLU A 32 -12.36 3.59 22.32
CA GLU A 32 -11.72 3.32 23.61
C GLU A 32 -10.17 3.41 23.55
N HIS A 33 -9.55 2.92 22.46
CA HIS A 33 -8.11 2.69 22.42
C HIS A 33 -7.34 3.73 21.59
N VAL A 34 -7.95 4.24 20.52
CA VAL A 34 -7.35 5.23 19.60
C VAL A 34 -7.87 6.64 19.89
N GLY A 35 -9.19 6.74 20.09
CA GLY A 35 -9.91 7.98 20.38
C GLY A 35 -10.31 8.77 19.13
N LEU A 36 -11.52 9.34 19.17
CA LEU A 36 -12.18 10.04 18.05
C LEU A 36 -11.38 11.20 17.46
N SER A 37 -10.54 11.87 18.26
CA SER A 37 -9.70 12.96 17.76
C SER A 37 -8.75 12.55 16.64
N ARG A 38 -8.32 11.29 16.62
CA ARG A 38 -7.36 10.74 15.65
C ARG A 38 -8.05 10.10 14.43
N THR A 39 -9.36 9.93 14.47
CA THR A 39 -10.13 9.30 13.39
C THR A 39 -10.79 10.33 12.46
N LYS A 40 -10.58 11.62 12.70
CA LYS A 40 -11.27 12.71 11.96
C LYS A 40 -11.05 12.67 10.45
N CYS A 41 -9.87 12.24 10.00
CA CYS A 41 -9.56 12.17 8.58
C CYS A 41 -9.93 10.83 7.92
N GLU A 42 -10.41 9.82 8.67
CA GLU A 42 -10.64 8.47 8.12
C GLU A 42 -11.59 8.47 6.92
N VAL A 43 -12.64 9.30 6.97
CA VAL A 43 -13.63 9.42 5.89
C VAL A 43 -12.96 9.86 4.59
N ASP A 44 -12.07 10.85 4.65
CA ASP A 44 -11.37 11.37 3.48
C ASP A 44 -10.38 10.34 2.92
N LEU A 45 -9.79 9.50 3.78
CA LEU A 45 -8.82 8.49 3.37
C LEU A 45 -9.43 7.40 2.50
N PHE A 46 -10.74 7.14 2.56
CA PHE A 46 -11.38 6.19 1.64
C PHE A 46 -11.22 6.61 0.18
N GLN A 47 -10.99 7.89 -0.10
CA GLN A 47 -10.80 8.39 -1.47
C GLN A 47 -9.35 8.27 -1.96
N THR A 48 -8.38 8.33 -1.04
CA THR A 48 -6.94 8.36 -1.39
C THR A 48 -6.22 7.04 -1.16
N LYS A 49 -6.65 6.26 -0.17
CA LYS A 49 -6.11 4.96 0.23
C LYS A 49 -5.94 4.02 -0.97
N TRP A 50 -4.87 3.22 -0.95
CA TRP A 50 -4.61 2.27 -2.04
C TRP A 50 -5.80 1.34 -2.29
N PHE A 51 -6.04 1.05 -3.56
CA PHE A 51 -7.27 0.43 -4.05
C PHE A 51 -7.58 -0.93 -3.37
N ASP A 52 -6.56 -1.77 -3.18
CA ASP A 52 -6.68 -3.14 -2.68
C ASP A 52 -7.38 -3.22 -1.32
N TYR A 53 -7.18 -2.22 -0.49
CA TYR A 53 -7.72 -2.20 0.86
C TYR A 53 -8.60 -0.99 1.10
N ARG A 54 -9.10 -0.35 0.03
CA ARG A 54 -9.93 0.85 0.12
C ARG A 54 -11.23 0.62 0.90
N HIS A 55 -11.83 -0.56 0.76
CA HIS A 55 -13.02 -0.96 1.51
C HIS A 55 -12.76 -1.41 2.96
N LEU A 56 -11.50 -1.65 3.33
CA LEU A 56 -11.21 -2.17 4.67
C LEU A 56 -11.51 -1.11 5.73
N HIS A 57 -12.18 -1.57 6.79
CA HIS A 57 -12.39 -0.80 8.01
C HIS A 57 -11.04 -0.23 8.52
N PRO A 58 -10.99 0.98 9.10
CA PRO A 58 -9.74 1.59 9.57
C PRO A 58 -8.90 0.72 10.50
N MET A 59 -9.57 -0.09 11.34
CA MET A 59 -8.91 -1.09 12.19
C MET A 59 -8.20 -2.16 11.35
N ASP A 60 -8.91 -2.77 10.41
CA ASP A 60 -8.40 -3.85 9.54
C ASP A 60 -7.23 -3.33 8.68
N ALA A 61 -7.39 -2.11 8.16
CA ALA A 61 -6.35 -1.39 7.45
C ALA A 61 -5.08 -1.21 8.28
N THR A 62 -5.23 -0.86 9.56
CA THR A 62 -4.11 -0.65 10.48
C THR A 62 -3.45 -1.98 10.85
N ILE A 63 -4.23 -3.06 10.96
CA ILE A 63 -3.68 -4.40 11.15
C ILE A 63 -2.84 -4.81 9.95
N LEU A 64 -3.37 -4.66 8.74
CA LEU A 64 -2.64 -4.96 7.50
C LEU A 64 -1.34 -4.15 7.42
N PHE A 65 -1.39 -2.87 7.80
CA PHE A 65 -0.20 -2.02 7.90
C PHE A 65 0.79 -2.52 8.95
N SER A 66 0.32 -2.98 10.11
CA SER A 66 1.17 -3.57 11.17
C SER A 66 1.91 -4.81 10.69
N GLU A 67 1.24 -5.71 9.95
CA GLU A 67 1.88 -6.90 9.41
C GLU A 67 2.86 -6.56 8.28
N ALA A 68 2.50 -5.63 7.40
CA ALA A 68 3.44 -5.07 6.42
C ALA A 68 4.67 -4.48 7.11
N TYR A 69 4.48 -3.74 8.22
CA TYR A 69 5.59 -3.21 9.01
C TYR A 69 6.53 -4.31 9.51
N LYS A 70 5.98 -5.31 10.20
CA LYS A 70 6.76 -6.43 10.78
C LYS A 70 7.53 -7.19 9.69
N ARG A 71 6.87 -7.47 8.56
CA ARG A 71 7.44 -8.19 7.42
C ARG A 71 8.60 -7.44 6.79
N GLU A 72 8.39 -6.18 6.41
CA GLU A 72 9.44 -5.40 5.74
C GLU A 72 10.58 -5.05 6.70
N TYR A 73 10.31 -4.90 8.00
CA TYR A 73 11.37 -4.73 9.00
C TYR A 73 12.31 -5.94 9.02
N SER A 74 11.76 -7.16 9.16
CA SER A 74 12.57 -8.39 9.12
C SER A 74 13.36 -8.51 7.81
N ARG A 75 12.75 -8.13 6.69
CA ARG A 75 13.40 -8.14 5.37
C ARG A 75 14.58 -7.17 5.30
N ILE A 76 14.44 -5.96 5.83
CA ILE A 76 15.52 -4.96 5.86
C ILE A 76 16.64 -5.40 6.79
N MET A 77 16.32 -6.01 7.93
CA MET A 77 17.34 -6.55 8.85
C MET A 77 18.26 -7.56 8.16
N GLY A 78 17.70 -8.46 7.33
CA GLY A 78 18.50 -9.43 6.57
C GLY A 78 19.19 -8.83 5.34
N SER A 79 18.45 -8.12 4.48
CA SER A 79 18.97 -7.63 3.19
C SER A 79 20.04 -6.55 3.29
N HIS A 80 20.05 -5.78 4.39
CA HIS A 80 21.05 -4.73 4.62
C HIS A 80 22.15 -5.19 5.60
N GLY A 81 22.28 -6.51 5.85
CA GLY A 81 23.36 -7.08 6.67
C GLY A 81 23.35 -6.65 8.14
N ARG A 82 22.19 -6.20 8.66
CA ARG A 82 22.06 -5.71 10.04
C ARG A 82 21.89 -6.84 11.05
N GLU A 83 21.56 -8.03 10.58
CA GLU A 83 21.38 -9.24 11.38
C GLU A 83 21.66 -10.48 10.54
N ASP A 84 22.02 -11.58 11.19
CA ASP A 84 22.18 -12.88 10.55
C ASP A 84 20.88 -13.37 9.88
N PHE A 85 20.98 -14.04 8.74
CA PHE A 85 19.83 -14.51 7.96
C PHE A 85 18.88 -15.44 8.74
N ARG A 86 19.38 -16.18 9.74
CA ARG A 86 18.56 -17.05 10.59
C ARG A 86 17.81 -16.27 11.66
N LYS A 87 18.35 -15.14 12.10
CA LYS A 87 17.77 -14.29 13.15
C LYS A 87 16.90 -13.17 12.59
N ALA A 88 17.22 -12.66 11.41
CA ALA A 88 16.52 -11.55 10.77
C ALA A 88 14.99 -11.76 10.64
N PRO A 89 14.46 -12.95 10.28
CA PRO A 89 13.01 -13.19 10.25
C PRO A 89 12.30 -12.88 11.57
N PHE A 90 12.99 -13.06 12.71
CA PHE A 90 12.46 -12.84 14.05
C PHE A 90 12.63 -11.40 14.55
N LYS A 91 13.31 -10.52 13.80
CA LYS A 91 13.49 -9.11 14.13
C LYS A 91 12.45 -8.26 13.40
N THR A 92 11.30 -8.04 14.04
CA THR A 92 10.14 -7.37 13.42
C THR A 92 9.94 -5.90 13.82
N GLY A 93 10.81 -5.34 14.68
CA GLY A 93 10.68 -3.96 15.18
C GLY A 93 9.46 -3.71 16.10
N LEU A 94 8.57 -4.69 16.26
CA LEU A 94 7.41 -4.71 17.15
C LEU A 94 7.29 -6.09 17.81
N LYS A 95 6.55 -6.15 18.92
CA LYS A 95 6.20 -7.43 19.56
C LYS A 95 5.36 -8.28 18.58
N ARG A 96 5.65 -9.57 18.49
CA ARG A 96 4.88 -10.55 17.71
C ARG A 96 3.64 -10.98 18.50
N CYS A 97 2.69 -10.08 18.63
CA CYS A 97 1.37 -10.33 19.20
C CYS A 97 0.30 -9.69 18.30
N PRO A 98 -0.98 -10.03 18.50
CA PRO A 98 -2.09 -9.33 17.86
C PRO A 98 -1.98 -7.82 18.02
N PHE A 99 -2.42 -7.07 17.00
CA PHE A 99 -2.39 -5.60 17.01
C PHE A 99 -3.00 -5.00 18.27
N ILE A 100 -4.16 -5.52 18.71
CA ILE A 100 -4.87 -5.00 19.89
C ILE A 100 -4.13 -5.19 21.21
N GLN A 101 -3.13 -6.09 21.25
CA GLN A 101 -2.30 -6.36 22.43
C GLN A 101 -1.00 -5.54 22.44
N LEU A 102 -0.78 -4.69 21.43
CA LEU A 102 0.35 -3.78 21.42
C LEU A 102 0.15 -2.66 22.46
N SER A 103 1.24 -2.00 22.85
CA SER A 103 1.14 -0.83 23.73
C SER A 103 0.34 0.29 23.04
N LYS A 104 -0.36 1.11 23.84
CA LYS A 104 -1.14 2.25 23.34
C LYS A 104 -0.31 3.20 22.47
N ALA A 105 0.97 3.38 22.79
CA ALA A 105 1.92 4.17 22.00
C ALA A 105 2.17 3.54 20.61
N ASN A 106 2.35 2.22 20.53
CA ASN A 106 2.53 1.52 19.25
C ASN A 106 1.25 1.54 18.41
N ILE A 107 0.09 1.29 19.03
CA ILE A 107 -1.22 1.38 18.36
C ILE A 107 -1.39 2.76 17.74
N THR A 108 -1.18 3.83 18.51
CA THR A 108 -1.30 5.21 18.03
C THR A 108 -0.31 5.51 16.90
N SER A 109 0.92 5.03 17.03
CA SER A 109 1.98 5.29 16.05
C SER A 109 1.73 4.56 14.73
N LEU A 110 1.28 3.31 14.78
CA LEU A 110 0.87 2.52 13.62
C LEU A 110 -0.34 3.16 12.94
N TRP A 111 -1.33 3.59 13.72
CA TRP A 111 -2.52 4.27 13.19
C TRP A 111 -2.11 5.47 12.35
N LYS A 112 -1.31 6.39 12.92
CA LYS A 112 -0.81 7.60 12.24
C LYS A 112 0.04 7.29 11.01
N ALA A 113 0.95 6.32 11.11
CA ALA A 113 1.78 5.91 9.98
C ALA A 113 0.93 5.37 8.83
N ARG A 114 -0.11 4.57 9.13
CA ARG A 114 -1.08 4.08 8.15
C ARG A 114 -1.86 5.23 7.51
N GLN A 115 -2.35 6.21 8.30
CA GLN A 115 -3.07 7.36 7.73
C GLN A 115 -2.20 8.07 6.69
N LYS A 116 -0.90 8.25 6.97
CA LYS A 116 0.03 8.86 6.00
C LYS A 116 0.25 8.04 4.75
N ALA A 117 0.34 6.71 4.86
CA ALA A 117 0.41 5.87 3.67
C ALA A 117 -0.88 5.97 2.83
N ASP A 118 -2.04 6.08 3.48
CA ASP A 118 -3.34 6.23 2.83
C ASP A 118 -3.52 7.60 2.18
N GLU A 119 -3.08 8.68 2.82
CA GLU A 119 -3.06 10.04 2.25
C GLU A 119 -2.21 10.07 0.96
N LEU A 120 -1.09 9.34 0.96
CA LEU A 120 -0.18 9.27 -0.19
C LEU A 120 -0.67 8.30 -1.29
N GLY A 121 -1.71 7.50 -1.01
CA GLY A 121 -2.26 6.53 -1.94
C GLY A 121 -1.24 5.50 -2.40
N VAL A 122 -0.47 4.93 -1.47
CA VAL A 122 0.58 3.94 -1.76
C VAL A 122 0.36 2.64 -1.01
N GLU A 123 0.84 1.55 -1.58
CA GLU A 123 0.91 0.23 -0.93
C GLU A 123 1.71 0.28 0.38
N TYR A 124 1.17 -0.31 1.45
CA TYR A 124 1.81 -0.34 2.76
C TYR A 124 3.20 -0.98 2.76
N GLY A 125 3.36 -2.12 2.07
CA GLY A 125 4.66 -2.80 1.97
C GLY A 125 5.72 -1.90 1.33
N TYR A 126 5.37 -1.24 0.22
CA TYR A 126 6.27 -0.30 -0.43
C TYR A 126 6.60 0.91 0.46
N PHE A 127 5.60 1.49 1.12
CA PHE A 127 5.78 2.61 2.04
C PHE A 127 6.79 2.26 3.15
N VAL A 128 6.52 1.19 3.90
CA VAL A 128 7.38 0.75 5.00
C VAL A 128 8.77 0.39 4.49
N MET A 129 8.87 -0.48 3.47
CA MET A 129 10.16 -0.93 2.94
C MET A 129 11.04 0.26 2.54
N THR A 130 10.45 1.26 1.88
CA THR A 130 11.20 2.43 1.42
C THR A 130 11.67 3.28 2.59
N MET A 131 10.80 3.54 3.58
CA MET A 131 11.14 4.28 4.80
C MET A 131 12.29 3.62 5.56
N LEU A 132 12.19 2.31 5.79
CA LEU A 132 13.22 1.54 6.48
C LEU A 132 14.53 1.48 5.69
N SER A 133 14.45 1.33 4.35
CA SER A 133 15.63 1.34 3.49
C SER A 133 16.33 2.71 3.46
N ILE A 134 15.59 3.83 3.55
CA ILE A 134 16.20 5.17 3.68
C ILE A 134 17.10 5.22 4.92
N ALA A 135 16.57 4.81 6.08
CA ALA A 135 17.32 4.81 7.33
C ALA A 135 18.49 3.81 7.33
N ALA A 136 18.27 2.61 6.77
CA ALA A 136 19.32 1.61 6.64
C ALA A 136 20.50 2.10 5.78
N LYS A 137 20.22 2.73 4.64
CA LYS A 137 21.25 3.30 3.74
C LYS A 137 21.97 4.51 4.33
N ARG A 138 21.36 5.19 5.29
CA ARG A 138 21.96 6.28 6.07
C ARG A 138 22.61 5.80 7.35
N GLU A 139 22.75 4.48 7.51
CA GLU A 139 23.44 3.84 8.64
C GLU A 139 22.90 4.27 10.01
N TRP A 140 21.59 4.53 10.11
CA TRP A 140 20.97 4.80 11.39
C TRP A 140 21.22 3.65 12.35
N GLY A 141 21.60 3.95 13.60
CA GLY A 141 21.93 2.93 14.60
C GLY A 141 20.77 1.96 14.83
N GLU A 142 19.54 2.47 14.83
CA GLU A 142 18.30 1.68 14.89
C GLU A 142 17.39 2.02 13.71
N LEU A 143 16.63 1.03 13.25
CA LEU A 143 15.64 1.26 12.21
C LEU A 143 14.45 2.07 12.76
N PRO A 144 13.78 2.87 11.92
CA PRO A 144 12.63 3.68 12.31
C PRO A 144 11.50 2.84 12.91
N ARG A 145 11.15 3.10 14.18
CA ARG A 145 9.86 2.70 14.79
C ARG A 145 8.67 3.34 14.04
N PRO A 146 7.43 2.81 14.18
CA PRO A 146 6.26 3.35 13.48
C PRO A 146 6.05 4.85 13.66
N GLN A 147 6.38 5.39 14.85
CA GLN A 147 6.25 6.82 15.13
C GLN A 147 7.08 7.72 14.21
N HIS A 148 8.20 7.20 13.70
CA HIS A 148 9.12 7.94 12.83
C HIS A 148 8.67 7.94 11.37
N LEU A 149 7.80 7.02 10.97
CA LEU A 149 7.36 6.87 9.57
C LEU A 149 6.46 8.01 9.09
N TRP A 150 5.95 8.84 9.99
CA TRP A 150 5.10 9.98 9.68
C TRP A 150 5.71 11.31 10.13
N GLN A 151 7.00 11.34 10.49
CA GLN A 151 7.73 12.58 10.77
C GLN A 151 8.26 13.17 9.47
N ASP A 152 8.26 14.50 9.38
CA ASP A 152 8.53 15.25 8.15
C ASP A 152 9.89 14.88 7.53
N ASP A 153 10.96 14.81 8.32
CA ASP A 153 12.32 14.50 7.83
C ASP A 153 12.41 13.22 6.99
N LEU A 154 11.73 12.15 7.41
CA LEU A 154 11.75 10.88 6.70
C LEU A 154 10.70 10.85 5.58
N LEU A 155 9.57 11.50 5.82
CA LEU A 155 8.45 11.58 4.88
C LEU A 155 8.80 12.38 3.63
N GLU A 156 9.51 13.50 3.75
CA GLU A 156 9.98 14.30 2.61
C GLU A 156 10.86 13.48 1.66
N ILE A 157 11.78 12.68 2.21
CA ILE A 157 12.66 11.81 1.42
C ILE A 157 11.85 10.71 0.73
N PHE A 158 10.84 10.16 1.41
CA PHE A 158 9.93 9.20 0.80
C PHE A 158 9.16 9.82 -0.36
N ILE A 159 8.60 11.02 -0.18
CA ILE A 159 7.82 11.72 -1.20
C ILE A 159 8.67 11.97 -2.45
N ASP A 160 9.89 12.49 -2.30
CA ASP A 160 10.81 12.70 -3.44
C ASP A 160 11.11 11.39 -4.18
N LYS A 161 11.37 10.29 -3.45
CA LYS A 161 11.55 8.97 -4.05
C LYS A 161 10.31 8.47 -4.76
N ASN A 162 9.13 8.67 -4.16
CA ASN A 162 7.86 8.24 -4.73
C ASN A 162 7.56 8.97 -6.04
N GLU A 163 7.75 10.28 -6.08
CA GLU A 163 7.58 11.10 -7.29
C GLU A 163 8.55 10.69 -8.41
N LYS A 164 9.79 10.33 -8.08
CA LYS A 164 10.72 9.75 -9.05
C LYS A 164 10.23 8.39 -9.55
N ARG A 165 9.76 7.53 -8.65
CA ARG A 165 9.25 6.18 -8.97
C ARG A 165 8.01 6.22 -9.85
N LYS A 166 7.12 7.21 -9.68
CA LYS A 166 5.91 7.43 -10.51
C LYS A 166 6.22 7.71 -11.98
N ARG A 167 7.42 8.22 -12.30
CA ARG A 167 7.83 8.54 -13.68
C ARG A 167 8.32 7.34 -14.48
N THR A 168 8.62 6.22 -13.83
CA THR A 168 9.34 5.09 -14.45
C THR A 168 8.52 3.83 -14.60
N ARG A 169 7.40 3.69 -13.91
CA ARG A 169 6.60 2.46 -13.86
C ARG A 169 5.11 2.79 -13.78
N LEU A 170 4.28 1.92 -14.35
CA LEU A 170 2.83 1.96 -14.16
C LEU A 170 2.47 1.36 -12.79
N TYR A 171 1.67 2.09 -12.02
CA TYR A 171 1.12 1.64 -10.74
C TYR A 171 -0.33 1.25 -10.89
N GLY A 172 -0.71 0.19 -10.19
CA GLY A 172 -2.08 -0.27 -10.05
C GLY A 172 -2.10 -1.51 -9.16
N SER A 173 -3.30 -1.85 -8.67
CA SER A 173 -3.54 -3.11 -7.97
C SER A 173 -3.11 -4.34 -8.79
N GLU A 174 -2.58 -5.36 -8.14
CA GLU A 174 -2.29 -6.66 -8.79
C GLU A 174 -3.48 -7.64 -8.70
N LEU A 175 -4.58 -7.25 -8.03
CA LEU A 175 -5.72 -8.12 -7.80
C LEU A 175 -6.57 -8.26 -9.07
N ASP A 176 -7.07 -9.48 -9.30
CA ASP A 176 -7.89 -9.81 -10.47
C ASP A 176 -9.14 -8.93 -10.58
N TYR A 177 -9.67 -8.48 -9.44
CA TYR A 177 -10.78 -7.54 -9.37
C TYR A 177 -10.56 -6.24 -10.18
N PHE A 178 -9.32 -5.79 -10.36
CA PHE A 178 -9.00 -4.58 -11.13
C PHE A 178 -8.57 -4.86 -12.58
N LYS A 179 -8.57 -6.13 -13.00
CA LYS A 179 -8.32 -6.51 -14.40
C LYS A 179 -9.58 -6.32 -15.24
N LYS A 180 -9.39 -6.05 -16.53
CA LYS A 180 -10.43 -5.79 -17.51
C LYS A 180 -11.50 -6.89 -17.56
N ASP A 181 -11.11 -8.15 -17.34
CA ASP A 181 -12.02 -9.30 -17.43
C ASP A 181 -12.98 -9.40 -16.23
N SER A 182 -12.60 -8.84 -15.08
CA SER A 182 -13.43 -8.79 -13.86
C SER A 182 -14.14 -7.43 -13.69
N TYR A 183 -14.07 -6.58 -14.71
CA TYR A 183 -14.62 -5.23 -14.64
C TYR A 183 -16.16 -5.25 -14.69
N VAL A 184 -16.78 -4.62 -13.69
CA VAL A 184 -18.24 -4.52 -13.54
C VAL A 184 -18.73 -3.08 -13.39
N GLY A 185 -17.83 -2.10 -13.48
CA GLY A 185 -18.16 -0.67 -13.36
C GLY A 185 -18.40 -0.21 -11.92
N ASP A 186 -17.77 -0.86 -10.93
CA ASP A 186 -17.79 -0.40 -9.54
C ASP A 186 -17.02 0.93 -9.39
N GLU A 187 -17.43 1.77 -8.44
CA GLU A 187 -16.82 3.08 -8.18
C GLU A 187 -15.30 2.99 -7.94
N ILE A 188 -14.82 1.94 -7.27
CA ILE A 188 -13.40 1.76 -6.98
C ILE A 188 -12.64 1.21 -8.18
N GLN A 189 -13.27 0.39 -9.02
CA GLN A 189 -12.71 0.02 -10.32
C GLN A 189 -12.58 1.25 -11.23
N GLU A 190 -13.58 2.13 -11.27
CA GLU A 190 -13.51 3.39 -12.01
C GLU A 190 -12.37 4.28 -11.53
N ALA A 191 -12.26 4.46 -10.20
CA ALA A 191 -11.19 5.25 -9.62
C ALA A 191 -9.80 4.67 -9.95
N HIS A 192 -9.65 3.34 -9.93
CA HIS A 192 -8.40 2.67 -10.31
C HIS A 192 -8.08 2.88 -11.80
N ARG A 193 -9.06 2.67 -12.70
CA ARG A 193 -8.85 2.88 -14.14
C ARG A 193 -8.52 4.33 -14.47
N ALA A 194 -9.19 5.28 -13.84
CA ALA A 194 -8.87 6.71 -13.96
C ALA A 194 -7.44 7.00 -13.48
N PHE A 195 -7.02 6.40 -12.36
CA PHE A 195 -5.65 6.51 -11.84
C PHE A 195 -4.60 5.91 -12.79
N VAL A 196 -4.86 4.75 -13.39
CA VAL A 196 -3.99 4.13 -14.40
C VAL A 196 -3.89 5.01 -15.65
N MET A 197 -5.02 5.50 -16.16
CA MET A 197 -5.07 6.38 -17.33
C MET A 197 -4.35 7.71 -17.09
N ALA A 198 -4.50 8.31 -15.90
CA ALA A 198 -3.81 9.54 -15.54
C ALA A 198 -2.29 9.39 -15.62
N GLN A 199 -1.75 8.26 -15.16
CA GLN A 199 -0.31 7.97 -15.27
C GLN A 199 0.15 7.88 -16.73
N ILE A 200 -0.61 7.21 -17.59
CA ILE A 200 -0.29 7.05 -19.02
C ILE A 200 -0.34 8.40 -19.74
N ASN A 201 -1.35 9.21 -19.45
CA ASN A 201 -1.53 10.53 -20.05
C ASN A 201 -0.42 11.50 -19.63
N ASN A 202 -0.05 11.48 -18.34
CA ASN A 202 1.02 12.32 -17.79
C ASN A 202 2.44 11.81 -18.13
N ALA A 203 2.56 10.61 -18.69
CA ALA A 203 3.84 10.07 -19.09
C ALA A 203 4.44 10.84 -20.27
N ARG A 204 5.78 10.89 -20.29
CA ARG A 204 6.51 11.42 -21.43
C ARG A 204 6.12 10.66 -22.71
N PRO A 205 5.86 11.36 -23.83
CA PRO A 205 5.45 10.70 -25.08
C PRO A 205 6.42 9.59 -25.54
N ASP A 206 7.73 9.79 -25.33
CA ASP A 206 8.75 8.80 -25.69
C ASP A 206 8.72 7.53 -24.83
N LYS A 207 8.06 7.54 -23.67
CA LYS A 207 7.94 6.40 -22.74
C LYS A 207 6.52 5.85 -22.63
N ARG A 208 5.51 6.58 -23.09
CA ARG A 208 4.09 6.23 -22.97
C ARG A 208 3.77 4.83 -23.50
N HIS A 209 4.38 4.41 -24.61
CA HIS A 209 4.17 3.09 -25.19
C HIS A 209 4.53 1.93 -24.23
N PHE A 210 5.52 2.09 -23.35
CA PHE A 210 5.81 1.07 -22.33
C PHE A 210 4.69 0.95 -21.29
N LEU A 211 4.10 2.08 -20.89
CA LEU A 211 2.98 2.06 -19.94
C LEU A 211 1.70 1.51 -20.58
N ILE A 212 1.45 1.82 -21.86
CA ILE A 212 0.34 1.22 -22.62
C ILE A 212 0.55 -0.30 -22.72
N PHE A 213 1.77 -0.76 -23.04
CA PHE A 213 2.08 -2.18 -23.06
C PHE A 213 1.77 -2.84 -21.70
N SER A 214 2.24 -2.23 -20.61
CA SER A 214 1.96 -2.73 -19.27
C SER A 214 0.45 -2.76 -18.97
N ALA A 215 -0.29 -1.69 -19.27
CA ALA A 215 -1.70 -1.57 -18.95
C ALA A 215 -2.60 -2.56 -19.71
N VAL A 216 -2.28 -2.86 -20.97
CA VAL A 216 -3.12 -3.67 -21.85
C VAL A 216 -2.74 -5.14 -21.80
N PHE A 217 -1.44 -5.44 -21.87
CA PHE A 217 -0.95 -6.81 -22.11
C PHE A 217 -0.33 -7.47 -20.88
N SER A 218 0.40 -6.72 -20.05
CA SER A 218 1.09 -7.32 -18.90
C SER A 218 0.25 -7.36 -17.64
N LEU A 219 -0.50 -6.28 -17.36
CA LEU A 219 -1.31 -6.12 -16.15
C LEU A 219 -2.80 -6.16 -16.44
N GLU A 220 -3.18 -5.99 -17.70
CA GLU A 220 -4.54 -6.17 -18.22
C GLU A 220 -5.62 -5.32 -17.52
N TYR A 221 -5.28 -4.07 -17.14
CA TYR A 221 -6.21 -3.14 -16.50
C TYR A 221 -7.22 -2.53 -17.48
N LEU A 222 -6.81 -2.32 -18.73
CA LEU A 222 -7.53 -1.49 -19.69
C LEU A 222 -7.68 -2.19 -21.04
N ASP A 223 -8.80 -1.90 -21.71
CA ASP A 223 -9.06 -2.42 -23.05
C ASP A 223 -8.17 -1.70 -24.09
N GLN A 224 -7.70 -2.46 -25.07
CA GLN A 224 -6.85 -1.95 -26.14
C GLN A 224 -7.54 -0.87 -27.00
N GLN A 225 -8.87 -0.94 -27.17
CA GLN A 225 -9.66 -0.03 -28.00
C GLN A 225 -9.49 1.43 -27.55
N ILE A 226 -9.37 1.67 -26.24
CA ILE A 226 -9.12 2.99 -25.65
C ILE A 226 -7.84 3.61 -26.23
N PHE A 227 -6.78 2.81 -26.40
CA PHE A 227 -5.48 3.29 -26.87
C PHE A 227 -5.38 3.34 -28.39
N ILE A 228 -6.13 2.50 -29.11
CA ILE A 228 -6.26 2.61 -30.56
C ILE A 228 -6.87 3.98 -30.94
N GLU A 229 -7.84 4.46 -30.16
CA GLU A 229 -8.52 5.73 -30.41
C GLU A 229 -7.71 6.94 -29.91
N GLN A 230 -7.20 6.90 -28.68
CA GLN A 230 -6.59 8.08 -28.04
C GLN A 230 -5.09 8.21 -28.30
N HIS A 231 -4.36 7.10 -28.44
CA HIS A 231 -2.90 7.07 -28.56
C HIS A 231 -2.42 6.08 -29.64
N PRO A 232 -2.91 6.17 -30.91
CA PRO A 232 -2.71 5.15 -31.93
C PRO A 232 -1.23 4.88 -32.26
N VAL A 233 -0.39 5.91 -32.24
CA VAL A 233 1.05 5.80 -32.58
C VAL A 233 1.79 5.05 -31.47
N GLU A 234 1.55 5.42 -30.22
CA GLU A 234 2.16 4.78 -29.06
C GLU A 234 1.63 3.37 -28.83
N TYR A 235 0.34 3.13 -29.08
CA TYR A 235 -0.24 1.79 -29.07
C TYR A 235 0.43 0.88 -30.10
N LYS A 236 0.60 1.34 -31.35
CA LYS A 236 1.30 0.57 -32.38
C LYS A 236 2.73 0.20 -31.97
N LYS A 237 3.44 1.11 -31.29
CA LYS A 237 4.77 0.82 -30.72
C LYS A 237 4.71 -0.20 -29.58
N ALA A 238 3.69 -0.12 -28.73
CA ALA A 238 3.48 -1.09 -27.65
C ALA A 238 3.29 -2.52 -28.21
N CYS A 239 2.53 -2.67 -29.30
CA CYS A 239 2.33 -3.98 -29.95
C CYS A 239 3.62 -4.60 -30.53
N MET A 240 4.69 -3.83 -30.74
CA MET A 240 5.97 -4.38 -31.24
C MET A 240 6.71 -5.24 -30.20
N PHE A 241 6.24 -5.29 -28.96
CA PHE A 241 6.83 -6.08 -27.87
C PHE A 241 6.09 -7.41 -27.61
N LEU A 242 5.03 -7.71 -28.36
CA LEU A 242 4.31 -8.99 -28.34
C LEU A 242 5.05 -10.04 -29.17
#